data_AF-A0A0Q9N2D9-F1
#
_entry.id   AF-A0A0Q9N2D9-F1
#
_cell.length_a   1.000
_cell.length_b   1.000
_cell.length_c   1.000
_cell.angle_alpha   90.00
_cell.angle_beta   90.00
_cell.angle_gamma   90.00
#
_symmetry.space_group_name_H-M   'P 1'
#
loop_
_entity.id
_entity.type
_entity.pdbx_description
1 polymer ?
#
loop_
_entity_poly.entity_id
_entity_poly.type
_entity_poly.pdbx_seq_one_letter_code
_entity_poly.pdbx_strand_id
1 'polypeptide(L)'
;MTATLELGALAADTVTWHRVCAVDELELAWGEAALIEGRQVALFRTGPSEVFAVAHEDPATGAHVMARGILGSRGTRPTIASPLHKEVYDLETGECFGTAAVRLETFSTRISDGFIEVAV
;
A
#
# COMPACT_ATOMS: atom_id res chain seq x y z
N MET A 1 -22.48 43.89 -16.94
CA MET A 1 -21.47 42.95 -17.43
C MET A 1 -21.21 41.99 -16.28
N THR A 2 -21.96 40.88 -16.24
CA THR A 2 -21.95 39.93 -15.12
C THR A 2 -21.33 38.65 -15.66
N ALA A 3 -20.17 38.26 -15.12
CA ALA A 3 -19.50 37.03 -15.48
C ALA A 3 -20.01 35.91 -14.56
N THR A 4 -20.68 34.93 -15.16
CA THR A 4 -21.04 33.67 -14.52
C THR A 4 -19.82 32.76 -14.59
N LEU A 5 -19.27 32.35 -13.43
CA LEU A 5 -18.27 31.29 -13.36
C LEU A 5 -19.01 29.95 -13.36
N GLU A 6 -18.90 29.19 -14.45
CA GLU A 6 -19.28 27.78 -14.46
C GLU A 6 -18.26 27.02 -13.60
N LEU A 7 -18.71 26.42 -12.50
CA LEU A 7 -17.93 25.41 -11.81
C LEU A 7 -17.82 24.20 -12.73
N GLY A 8 -16.69 24.10 -13.43
CA GLY A 8 -16.27 22.89 -14.10
C GLY A 8 -16.30 21.74 -13.10
N ALA A 9 -17.01 20.67 -13.46
CA ALA A 9 -17.05 19.44 -12.71
C ALA A 9 -15.62 19.02 -12.32
N LEU A 10 -15.39 18.83 -11.01
CA LEU A 10 -14.20 18.13 -10.52
C LEU A 10 -14.18 16.79 -11.26
N ALA A 11 -13.20 16.59 -12.13
CA ALA A 11 -12.93 15.28 -12.69
C ALA A 11 -12.80 14.32 -11.50
N ALA A 12 -13.70 13.34 -11.41
CA ALA A 12 -13.48 12.24 -10.50
C ALA A 12 -12.19 11.60 -10.96
N ASP A 13 -11.13 11.68 -10.15
CA ASP A 13 -9.92 10.89 -10.38
C ASP A 13 -10.36 9.44 -10.47
N THR A 14 -10.39 8.91 -11.70
CA THR A 14 -10.77 7.54 -11.94
C THR A 14 -9.64 6.68 -11.40
N VAL A 15 -9.84 6.18 -10.18
CA VAL A 15 -8.95 5.20 -9.56
C VAL A 15 -8.78 4.02 -10.53
N THR A 16 -7.57 3.86 -11.06
CA THR A 16 -7.26 2.79 -12.02
C THR A 16 -6.78 1.57 -11.25
N TRP A 17 -7.44 0.44 -11.46
CA TRP A 17 -7.10 -0.82 -10.82
C TRP A 17 -6.19 -1.64 -11.73
N HIS A 18 -5.09 -2.13 -11.17
CA HIS A 18 -4.11 -2.94 -11.89
C HIS A 18 -4.07 -4.34 -11.30
N ARG A 19 -4.27 -5.37 -12.13
CA ARG A 19 -4.05 -6.77 -11.76
C ARG A 19 -2.55 -7.02 -11.60
N VAL A 20 -2.13 -7.53 -10.45
CA VAL A 20 -0.71 -7.75 -10.14
C VAL A 20 -0.32 -9.22 -10.24
N CYS A 21 -0.94 -10.10 -9.45
CA CYS A 21 -0.69 -11.54 -9.47
C CYS A 21 -1.94 -12.32 -9.03
N ALA A 22 -1.93 -13.65 -9.18
CA ALA A 22 -2.96 -14.49 -8.58
C ALA A 22 -2.79 -14.53 -7.05
N VAL A 23 -3.89 -14.64 -6.31
CA VAL A 23 -3.85 -14.65 -4.83
C VAL A 23 -3.01 -15.80 -4.26
N ASP A 24 -2.98 -16.93 -4.96
CA ASP A 24 -2.24 -18.12 -4.53
C ASP A 24 -0.76 -18.10 -4.94
N GLU A 25 -0.33 -17.10 -5.71
CA GLU A 25 1.09 -16.85 -5.99
C GLU A 25 1.73 -15.97 -4.91
N LEU A 26 0.93 -15.27 -4.10
CA LEU A 26 1.40 -14.50 -2.95
C LEU A 26 1.28 -15.34 -1.67
N GLU A 27 2.43 -15.81 -1.20
CA GLU A 27 2.54 -16.60 0.02
C GLU A 27 2.03 -15.83 1.24
N LEU A 28 1.38 -16.54 2.17
CA LEU A 28 0.82 -15.92 3.36
C LEU A 28 1.94 -15.35 4.24
N ALA A 29 1.73 -14.13 4.72
CA ALA A 29 2.65 -13.37 5.55
C ALA A 29 4.03 -13.10 4.92
N TRP A 30 4.15 -13.24 3.59
CA TRP A 30 5.34 -12.91 2.83
C TRP A 30 5.10 -11.68 1.96
N GLY A 31 6.07 -10.77 1.94
CA GLY A 31 5.99 -9.54 1.14
C GLY A 31 6.56 -9.74 -0.26
N GLU A 32 5.95 -9.22 -1.31
CA GLU A 32 6.55 -9.20 -2.66
C GLU A 32 6.54 -7.80 -3.26
N ALA A 33 7.55 -7.46 -4.06
CA ALA A 33 7.63 -6.18 -4.73
C ALA A 33 7.04 -6.28 -6.14
N ALA A 34 6.19 -5.31 -6.52
CA ALA A 34 5.62 -5.17 -7.84
C ALA A 34 5.93 -3.79 -8.43
N LEU A 35 6.06 -3.71 -9.75
CA LEU A 35 6.20 -2.46 -10.48
C LEU A 35 4.88 -2.19 -11.24
N ILE A 36 4.17 -1.14 -10.87
CA ILE A 36 2.85 -0.77 -11.41
C ILE A 36 2.94 0.67 -11.90
N GLU A 37 2.82 0.91 -13.21
CA GLU A 37 2.92 2.26 -13.81
C GLU A 37 4.16 3.05 -13.34
N GLY A 38 5.29 2.38 -13.18
CA GLY A 38 6.54 2.98 -12.70
C GLY A 38 6.65 3.16 -11.18
N ARG A 39 5.61 2.82 -10.42
CA ARG A 39 5.61 2.85 -8.95
C ARG A 39 5.95 1.47 -8.38
N GLN A 40 6.90 1.45 -7.43
CA GLN A 40 7.29 0.21 -6.74
C GLN A 40 6.41 0.02 -5.50
N VAL A 41 5.66 -1.07 -5.48
CA VAL A 41 4.67 -1.39 -4.45
C VAL A 41 5.08 -2.68 -3.74
N ALA A 42 5.05 -2.69 -2.41
CA ALA A 42 5.18 -3.90 -1.61
C ALA A 42 3.79 -4.45 -1.28
N LEU A 43 3.56 -5.71 -1.65
CA LEU A 43 2.32 -6.45 -1.46
C LEU A 43 2.45 -7.47 -0.36
N PHE A 44 1.41 -7.59 0.46
CA PHE A 44 1.34 -8.55 1.56
C PHE A 44 -0.01 -9.23 1.57
N ARG A 45 -0.02 -10.54 1.79
CA ARG A 45 -1.22 -11.31 2.13
C ARG A 45 -1.18 -11.64 3.61
N THR A 46 -2.14 -11.15 4.39
CA THR A 46 -2.22 -11.39 5.85
C THR A 46 -3.28 -12.44 6.21
N GLY A 47 -4.17 -12.76 5.28
CA GLY A 47 -5.20 -13.79 5.43
C GLY A 47 -5.66 -14.36 4.08
N PRO A 48 -6.61 -15.32 4.07
CA PRO A 48 -7.09 -15.94 2.85
C PRO A 48 -7.62 -14.95 1.81
N SER A 49 -8.25 -13.87 2.28
CA SER A 49 -8.86 -12.81 1.47
C SER A 49 -8.45 -11.40 1.96
N GLU A 50 -7.32 -11.29 2.65
CA GLU A 50 -6.85 -10.03 3.23
C GLU A 50 -5.47 -9.71 2.64
N VAL A 51 -5.39 -8.59 1.92
CA VAL A 51 -4.22 -8.15 1.18
C VAL A 51 -3.98 -6.67 1.41
N PHE A 52 -2.72 -6.29 1.58
CA PHE A 52 -2.30 -4.90 1.77
C PHE A 52 -1.23 -4.53 0.77
N ALA A 53 -1.23 -3.28 0.34
CA ALA A 53 -0.24 -2.72 -0.56
C ALA A 53 0.27 -1.40 0.00
N VAL A 54 1.59 -1.23 0.00
CA VAL A 54 2.28 -0.03 0.49
C VAL A 54 3.41 0.35 -0.45
N ALA A 55 3.97 1.56 -0.33
CA ALA A 55 5.16 1.91 -1.08
C ALA A 55 6.31 0.95 -0.74
N HIS A 56 7.04 0.51 -1.75
CA HIS A 56 8.23 -0.32 -1.54
C HIS A 56 9.38 0.47 -0.90
N GLU A 57 9.37 1.79 -1.09
CA GLU A 57 10.27 2.74 -0.43
C GLU A 57 9.93 2.91 1.05
N ASP A 58 10.92 2.77 1.92
CA ASP A 58 10.82 3.13 3.33
C ASP A 58 10.95 4.67 3.46
N PRO A 59 9.91 5.38 3.94
CA PRO A 59 9.90 6.83 4.00
C PRO A 59 10.96 7.41 4.96
N ALA A 60 11.50 6.61 5.89
CA ALA A 60 12.55 7.04 6.79
C ALA A 60 13.95 7.03 6.14
N THR A 61 14.16 6.22 5.10
CA THR A 61 15.50 5.99 4.53
C THR A 61 15.59 6.24 3.02
N GLY A 62 14.46 6.30 2.31
CA GLY A 62 14.42 6.32 0.85
C GLY A 62 14.83 5.00 0.20
N ALA A 63 15.06 3.94 0.98
CA ALA A 63 15.46 2.64 0.46
C ALA A 63 14.24 1.81 0.04
N HIS A 64 14.30 1.17 -1.12
CA HIS A 64 13.27 0.24 -1.61
C HIS A 64 13.41 -1.13 -0.95
N VAL A 65 12.88 -1.27 0.28
CA VAL A 65 13.09 -2.46 1.12
C VAL A 65 11.82 -2.98 1.78
N MET A 66 10.68 -2.29 1.67
CA MET A 66 9.51 -2.59 2.52
C MET A 66 8.95 -4.00 2.31
N ALA A 67 9.06 -4.60 1.11
CA ALA A 67 8.64 -5.98 0.86
C ALA A 67 9.46 -7.04 1.63
N ARG A 68 10.54 -6.64 2.30
CA ARG A 68 11.35 -7.49 3.19
C ARG A 68 11.08 -7.24 4.67
N GLY A 69 10.11 -6.38 4.98
CA GLY A 69 9.69 -6.08 6.34
C GLY A 69 9.06 -7.28 7.03
N ILE A 70 9.06 -7.25 8.36
CA ILE A 70 8.44 -8.30 9.17
C ILE A 70 7.02 -7.86 9.51
N LEU A 71 6.05 -8.68 9.15
CA LEU A 71 4.66 -8.47 9.53
C LEU A 71 4.44 -8.72 11.02
N GLY A 72 3.52 -7.96 11.61
CA GLY A 72 3.08 -8.14 12.98
C GLY A 72 1.73 -7.50 13.21
N SER A 73 1.36 -7.31 14.47
CA SER A 73 0.13 -6.61 14.83
C SER A 73 0.30 -5.74 16.07
N ARG A 74 -0.50 -4.68 16.15
CA ARG A 74 -0.68 -3.86 17.36
C ARG A 74 -2.16 -3.88 17.73
N GLY A 75 -2.55 -4.86 18.55
CA GLY A 75 -3.96 -5.17 18.79
C GLY A 75 -4.59 -5.74 17.52
N THR A 76 -5.64 -5.10 17.01
CA THR A 76 -6.32 -5.48 15.76
C THR A 76 -5.68 -4.88 14.51
N ARG A 77 -4.69 -4.00 14.66
CA ARG A 77 -4.08 -3.27 13.54
C ARG A 77 -2.94 -4.09 12.92
N PRO A 78 -3.00 -4.45 11.64
CA PRO A 78 -1.90 -5.14 10.96
C PRO A 78 -0.73 -4.18 10.74
N THR A 79 0.48 -4.64 10.97
CA THR A 79 1.68 -3.79 10.92
C THR A 79 2.82 -4.41 10.15
N ILE A 80 3.74 -3.57 9.70
CA ILE A 80 5.02 -3.96 9.14
C ILE A 80 6.16 -3.20 9.79
N ALA A 81 7.19 -3.92 10.24
CA ALA A 81 8.45 -3.32 10.68
C ALA A 81 9.41 -3.17 9.50
N SER A 82 9.91 -1.96 9.26
CA SER A 82 10.94 -1.71 8.25
C SER A 82 12.19 -2.57 8.50
N PRO A 83 12.81 -3.17 7.46
CA PRO A 83 14.00 -4.01 7.62
C PRO A 83 15.19 -3.29 8.26
N LEU A 84 15.36 -2.00 7.97
CA LEU A 84 16.58 -1.25 8.32
C LEU A 84 16.50 -0.70 9.74
N HIS A 85 15.58 0.24 9.99
CA HIS A 85 15.51 0.97 11.27
C HIS A 85 14.36 0.51 12.19
N LYS A 86 13.60 -0.52 11.79
CA LYS A 86 12.55 -1.13 12.62
C LYS A 86 11.41 -0.18 13.01
N GLU A 87 11.26 0.95 12.31
CA GLU A 87 10.03 1.74 12.37
C GLU A 87 8.86 0.83 12.00
N VAL A 88 7.80 0.89 12.81
CA VAL A 88 6.63 0.03 12.67
C VAL A 88 5.51 0.86 12.08
N TYR A 89 5.00 0.44 10.93
CA TYR A 89 3.93 1.12 10.21
C TYR A 89 2.66 0.28 10.25
N ASP A 90 1.52 0.94 10.36
CA ASP A 90 0.22 0.34 10.14
C ASP A 90 -0.01 0.09 8.64
N LEU A 91 -0.39 -1.13 8.26
CA LEU A 91 -0.54 -1.52 6.85
C LEU A 91 -1.79 -0.92 6.17
N GLU A 92 -2.81 -0.56 6.95
CA GLU A 92 -4.08 -0.03 6.43
C GLU A 92 -3.97 1.48 6.17
N THR A 93 -3.40 2.19 7.14
CA THR A 93 -3.36 3.65 7.19
C THR A 93 -1.98 4.22 6.87
N GLY A 94 -0.90 3.45 7.03
CA GLY A 94 0.47 3.91 6.86
C GLY A 94 1.04 4.68 8.06
N GLU A 95 0.27 4.83 9.14
CA GLU A 95 0.70 5.52 10.36
C GLU A 95 1.96 4.86 10.93
N CYS A 96 3.00 5.66 11.20
CA CYS A 96 4.17 5.19 11.93
C CYS A 96 3.89 5.21 13.43
N PHE A 97 4.07 4.04 14.08
CA PHE A 97 3.93 3.88 15.52
C PHE A 97 5.18 4.26 16.32
N GLY A 98 6.28 4.54 15.64
CA GLY A 98 7.52 5.04 16.22
C GLY A 98 7.60 6.56 16.12
N THR A 99 8.56 7.06 15.35
CA THR A 99 8.79 8.51 15.24
C THR A 99 7.76 9.13 14.29
N ALA A 100 6.84 9.94 14.84
CA ALA A 100 5.65 10.48 14.15
C ALA A 100 5.91 11.45 12.96
N ALA A 101 7.15 11.53 12.44
CA ALA A 101 7.52 12.45 11.37
C ALA A 101 7.31 11.89 9.96
N VAL A 102 7.12 10.58 9.80
CA VAL A 102 6.99 9.91 8.49
C VAL A 102 5.76 9.01 8.44
N ARG A 103 5.17 8.88 7.25
CA ARG A 103 4.03 8.02 6.97
C ARG A 103 4.37 7.14 5.78
N LEU A 104 4.08 5.85 5.89
CA LEU A 104 4.20 4.93 4.78
C LEU A 104 3.02 5.14 3.84
N GLU A 105 3.27 5.30 2.55
CA GLU A 105 2.19 5.41 1.57
C GLU A 105 1.48 4.06 1.43
N THR A 106 0.14 4.07 1.45
CA THR A 106 -0.70 2.88 1.28
C THR A 106 -1.51 2.97 -0.01
N PHE A 107 -1.82 1.82 -0.58
CA PHE A 107 -2.59 1.67 -1.81
C PHE A 107 -3.85 0.86 -1.53
N SER A 108 -4.96 1.21 -2.18
CA SER A 108 -6.17 0.40 -2.07
C SER A 108 -5.97 -0.92 -2.79
N THR A 109 -6.37 -2.01 -2.14
CA THR A 109 -6.27 -3.37 -2.66
C THR A 109 -7.64 -4.02 -2.72
N ARG A 110 -7.80 -4.97 -3.64
CA ARG A 110 -8.94 -5.89 -3.64
C ARG A 110 -8.54 -7.21 -4.27
N ILE A 111 -9.36 -8.24 -4.06
CA ILE A 111 -9.26 -9.50 -4.78
C ILE A 111 -10.44 -9.58 -5.75
N SER A 112 -10.18 -9.70 -7.04
CA SER A 112 -11.18 -9.85 -8.10
C SER A 112 -10.82 -11.06 -8.96
N ASP A 113 -11.77 -11.99 -9.13
CA ASP A 113 -11.61 -13.21 -9.95
C ASP A 113 -10.36 -14.04 -9.63
N GLY A 114 -9.94 -14.07 -8.36
CA GLY A 114 -8.74 -14.78 -7.90
C GLY A 114 -7.43 -14.01 -8.09
N PHE A 115 -7.49 -12.75 -8.52
CA PHE A 115 -6.33 -11.87 -8.70
C PHE A 115 -6.31 -10.75 -7.68
N ILE A 116 -5.11 -10.39 -7.23
CA ILE A 116 -4.89 -9.20 -6.43
C ILE A 116 -4.85 -8.01 -7.37
N GLU A 117 -5.67 -7.01 -7.08
CA GLU A 117 -5.71 -5.73 -7.79
C GLU A 117 -5.30 -4.59 -6.86
N VAL A 118 -4.50 -3.68 -7.37
CA VAL A 118 -4.01 -2.50 -6.64
C VAL A 118 -4.42 -1.24 -7.39
N ALA A 119 -4.94 -0.28 -6.64
CA ALA A 119 -5.19 1.08 -7.11
C ALA A 119 -3.94 1.93 -6.85
N VAL A 120 -3.32 2.41 -7.92
CA VAL A 120 -2.07 3.19 -7.92
C VAL A 120 -2.31 4.59 -8.46
#